data_AF-A0A2D7RIN2-F1
#
_entry.id   AF-A0A2D7RIN2-F1
#
_cell.length_a   1.000
_cell.length_b   1.000
_cell.length_c   1.000
_cell.angle_alpha   90.00
_cell.angle_beta   90.00
_cell.angle_gamma   90.00
#
_symmetry.space_group_name_H-M   'P 1'
#
loop_
_entity.id
_entity.type
_entity.pdbx_description
1 polymer ?
#
loop_
_entity_poly.entity_id
_entity_poly.type
_entity_poly.pdbx_seq_one_letter_code
_entity_poly.pdbx_strand_id
1 'polypeptide(L)'
;MLGVFFKNPILDTKKFERLHSRFEDMPYYEINHNLIKVPAAWLIEMCGFKKTKFNNVGVHKNQSLVIINLGNAKGIDIYSFSQRIKESVYKKFDILLEEEVTVI
;
A
#
# COMPACT_ATOMS: atom_id res chain seq x y z
N MET A 1 -0.56 -16.55 7.93
CA MET A 1 -0.05 -15.19 7.66
C MET A 1 -0.03 -15.05 6.15
N LEU A 2 -0.76 -14.09 5.58
CA LEU A 2 -0.54 -13.73 4.17
C LEU A 2 0.60 -12.72 4.16
N GLY A 3 1.57 -12.89 3.26
CA GLY A 3 2.80 -12.09 3.20
C GLY A 3 2.56 -10.65 2.72
N VAL A 4 3.62 -10.01 2.22
CA VAL A 4 3.58 -8.67 1.59
C VAL A 4 2.47 -8.64 0.55
N PHE A 5 1.44 -7.82 0.75
CA PHE A 5 0.24 -7.85 -0.09
C PHE A 5 0.37 -7.01 -1.36
N PHE A 6 1.10 -5.89 -1.28
CA PHE A 6 1.26 -4.94 -2.37
C PHE A 6 2.72 -4.74 -2.72
N LYS A 7 3.00 -4.65 -4.02
CA LYS A 7 4.32 -4.22 -4.50
C LYS A 7 4.54 -2.75 -4.19
N ASN A 8 5.80 -2.38 -4.06
CA ASN A 8 6.19 -0.96 -4.01
C ASN A 8 6.04 -0.35 -5.41
N PRO A 9 5.20 0.69 -5.60
CA PRO A 9 5.03 1.33 -6.90
C PRO A 9 6.33 1.97 -7.38
N ILE A 10 6.52 1.91 -8.70
CA ILE A 10 7.60 2.60 -9.41
C ILE A 10 6.97 3.76 -10.17
N LEU A 11 7.47 4.96 -9.93
CA LEU A 11 7.00 6.20 -10.52
C LEU A 11 8.08 6.76 -11.45
N ASP A 12 7.65 7.46 -12.50
CA ASP A 12 8.56 8.34 -13.21
C ASP A 12 8.91 9.58 -12.36
N THR A 13 10.04 10.22 -12.68
CA THR A 13 10.53 11.39 -11.95
C THR A 13 9.51 12.54 -11.89
N LYS A 14 8.77 12.80 -12.98
CA LYS A 14 7.79 13.91 -13.01
C LYS A 14 6.63 13.67 -12.05
N LYS A 15 6.10 12.45 -12.02
CA LYS A 15 5.03 12.05 -11.09
C LYS A 15 5.54 12.09 -9.65
N PHE A 16 6.76 11.62 -9.42
CA PHE A 16 7.38 11.69 -8.10
C PHE A 16 7.54 13.12 -7.61
N GLU A 17 8.15 14.03 -8.39
CA GLU A 17 8.35 15.44 -8.02
C GLU A 17 7.03 16.14 -7.64
N ARG A 18 5.98 15.90 -8.43
CA ARG A 18 4.63 16.43 -8.13
C ARG A 18 4.07 15.91 -6.81
N LEU A 19 4.33 14.65 -6.46
CA LEU A 19 3.89 14.08 -5.20
C LEU A 19 4.76 14.53 -4.04
N HIS A 20 6.07 14.58 -4.22
CA HIS A 20 7.03 14.92 -3.18
C HIS A 20 6.89 16.38 -2.73
N SER A 21 6.59 17.29 -3.66
CA SER A 21 6.25 18.69 -3.31
C SER A 21 4.99 18.84 -2.44
N ARG A 22 4.11 17.84 -2.42
CA ARG A 22 2.92 17.80 -1.55
C ARG A 22 3.14 16.97 -0.28
N PHE A 23 4.17 16.13 -0.28
CA PHE A 23 4.46 15.14 0.74
C PHE A 23 5.98 15.02 0.90
N GLU A 24 6.58 16.02 1.55
CA GLU A 24 8.04 16.15 1.70
C GLU A 24 8.65 14.99 2.51
N ASP A 25 7.88 14.38 3.41
CA ASP A 25 8.31 13.21 4.20
C ASP A 25 8.15 11.87 3.45
N MET A 26 7.79 11.88 2.17
CA MET A 26 7.61 10.65 1.39
C MET A 26 8.96 9.92 1.23
N PRO A 27 9.14 8.71 1.80
CA PRO A 27 10.35 7.94 1.58
C PRO A 27 10.37 7.42 0.15
N TYR A 28 11.56 7.34 -0.44
CA TYR A 28 11.74 6.85 -1.79
C TYR A 28 13.12 6.20 -1.98
N TYR A 29 13.24 5.42 -3.04
CA TYR A 29 14.50 4.84 -3.50
C TYR A 29 14.63 5.05 -5.00
N GLU A 30 15.69 5.71 -5.44
CA GLU A 30 15.99 5.84 -6.86
C GLU A 30 16.40 4.46 -7.42
N ILE A 31 15.73 4.03 -8.49
CA ILE A 31 16.12 2.84 -9.25
C ILE A 31 17.12 3.25 -10.33
N ASN A 32 16.82 4.35 -11.03
CA ASN A 32 17.68 5.02 -12.00
C ASN A 32 17.21 6.47 -12.18
N HIS A 33 17.88 7.23 -13.07
CA HIS A 33 17.61 8.64 -13.36
C HIS A 33 16.13 8.99 -13.62
N ASN A 34 15.34 8.03 -14.11
CA ASN A 34 13.94 8.26 -14.52
C ASN A 34 12.92 7.51 -13.66
N LEU A 35 13.36 6.60 -12.79
CA LEU A 35 12.48 5.69 -12.05
C LEU A 35 12.75 5.73 -10.56
N ILE A 36 11.69 5.99 -9.80
CA ILE A 36 11.73 6.13 -8.35
C ILE A 36 10.74 5.15 -7.74
N LYS A 37 11.21 4.34 -6.80
CA LYS A 37 10.39 3.38 -6.06
C LYS A 37 9.90 4.03 -4.78
N VAL A 38 8.59 4.02 -4.56
CA VAL A 38 7.96 4.52 -3.35
C VAL A 38 7.48 3.34 -2.50
N PRO A 39 7.77 3.28 -1.19
CA PRO A 39 7.27 2.23 -0.31
C PRO A 39 5.73 2.24 -0.22
N ALA A 40 5.09 1.16 -0.65
CA ALA A 40 3.64 1.02 -0.55
C ALA A 40 3.16 1.06 0.91
N ALA A 41 3.99 0.58 1.85
CA ALA A 41 3.74 0.66 3.28
C ALA A 41 3.40 2.09 3.71
N TRP A 42 4.23 3.05 3.30
CA TRP A 42 4.06 4.45 3.67
C TRP A 42 2.80 5.05 3.06
N LEU A 43 2.52 4.75 1.78
CA LEU A 43 1.28 5.20 1.12
C LEU A 43 0.02 4.71 1.86
N ILE A 44 0.03 3.45 2.29
CA ILE A 44 -1.05 2.82 3.05
C ILE A 44 -1.19 3.47 4.44
N GLU A 45 -0.08 3.73 5.13
CA GLU A 45 -0.07 4.41 6.42
C GLU A 45 -0.65 5.82 6.32
N MET A 46 -0.25 6.58 5.30
CA MET A 46 -0.75 7.93 5.07
C MET A 46 -2.22 7.99 4.68
N CYS A 47 -2.80 6.87 4.23
CA CYS A 47 -4.24 6.72 4.05
C CYS A 47 -4.98 6.33 5.35
N GLY A 48 -4.28 6.27 6.48
CA GLY A 48 -4.86 5.97 7.79
C GLY A 48 -5.00 4.48 8.09
N PHE A 49 -4.51 3.57 7.25
CA PHE A 49 -4.68 2.13 7.45
C PHE A 49 -3.70 1.52 8.45
N LYS A 50 -2.72 2.29 8.95
CA LYS A 50 -1.79 1.83 10.00
C LYS A 50 -2.58 1.38 11.23
N LYS A 51 -2.35 0.15 11.70
CA LYS A 51 -3.07 -0.46 12.85
C LYS A 51 -4.59 -0.52 12.68
N THR A 52 -5.12 -0.30 11.48
CA THR A 52 -6.56 -0.41 11.21
C THR A 52 -6.97 -1.88 11.11
N LYS A 53 -8.14 -2.18 11.67
CA LYS A 53 -8.80 -3.47 11.57
C LYS A 53 -10.14 -3.29 10.87
N PHE A 54 -10.47 -4.20 9.96
CA PHE A 54 -11.76 -4.32 9.31
C PHE A 54 -12.26 -5.75 9.48
N ASN A 55 -13.28 -5.93 10.31
CA ASN A 55 -13.79 -7.24 10.71
C ASN A 55 -12.63 -8.15 11.20
N ASN A 56 -12.44 -9.26 10.50
CA ASN A 56 -11.42 -10.26 10.76
C ASN A 56 -10.13 -10.03 9.95
N VAL A 57 -9.95 -8.86 9.36
CA VAL A 57 -8.77 -8.49 8.58
C VAL A 57 -8.11 -7.28 9.22
N GLY A 58 -6.79 -7.23 9.27
CA GLY A 58 -6.07 -6.06 9.78
C GLY A 58 -4.78 -5.82 9.03
N VAL A 59 -4.16 -4.69 9.32
CA VAL A 59 -2.79 -4.39 8.87
C VAL A 59 -1.83 -4.67 10.03
N HIS A 60 -0.74 -5.39 9.77
CA HIS A 60 0.21 -5.74 10.83
C HIS A 60 0.83 -4.48 11.46
N LYS A 61 0.88 -4.45 12.80
CA LYS A 61 1.27 -3.27 13.59
C LYS A 61 2.67 -2.73 13.29
N ASN A 62 3.58 -3.58 12.82
CA ASN A 62 4.98 -3.25 12.56
C ASN A 62 5.32 -3.24 11.07
N GLN A 63 4.41 -3.69 10.20
CA GLN A 63 4.63 -3.76 8.75
C GLN A 63 3.32 -3.53 8.02
N SER A 64 3.11 -2.29 7.56
CA SER A 64 1.85 -1.89 6.94
C SER A 64 1.56 -2.55 5.58
N LEU A 65 2.51 -3.31 5.06
CA LEU A 65 2.38 -4.14 3.86
C LEU A 65 1.67 -5.48 4.09
N VAL A 66 1.55 -5.92 5.34
CA VAL A 66 1.06 -7.26 5.66
C VAL A 66 -0.40 -7.18 6.07
N ILE A 67 -1.27 -7.73 5.22
CA ILE A 67 -2.67 -7.96 5.56
C ILE A 67 -2.75 -9.24 6.39
N ILE A 68 -3.20 -9.12 7.64
CA ILE A 68 -3.36 -10.23 8.57
C ILE A 68 -4.81 -10.67 8.66
N ASN A 69 -5.05 -11.97 8.58
CA ASN A 69 -6.32 -12.58 8.98
C ASN A 69 -6.30 -12.72 10.52
N LEU A 70 -7.20 -12.01 11.19
CA LEU A 70 -7.42 -12.01 12.63
C LEU A 70 -8.32 -13.18 13.10
N GLY A 71 -8.72 -14.08 12.19
CA GLY A 71 -9.51 -15.30 12.43
C GLY A 71 -10.86 -15.26 11.70
N ASN A 72 -11.24 -16.32 10.97
CA ASN A 72 -12.51 -16.41 10.20
C ASN A 72 -12.69 -15.39 9.06
N ALA A 73 -11.65 -14.65 8.61
CA ALA A 73 -11.78 -13.87 7.38
C ALA A 73 -11.85 -14.79 6.16
N LYS A 74 -12.81 -14.55 5.28
CA LYS A 74 -12.92 -15.20 3.98
C LYS A 74 -12.04 -14.49 2.95
N GLY A 75 -11.72 -15.15 1.84
CA GLY A 75 -10.98 -14.52 0.73
C GLY A 75 -11.65 -13.24 0.22
N ILE A 76 -12.99 -13.18 0.25
CA ILE A 76 -13.75 -11.98 -0.12
C ILE A 76 -13.50 -10.81 0.85
N ASP A 77 -13.34 -11.06 2.15
CA ASP A 77 -13.05 -10.01 3.13
C ASP A 77 -11.67 -9.39 2.89
N ILE A 78 -10.69 -10.24 2.55
CA ILE A 78 -9.33 -9.82 2.21
C ILE A 78 -9.33 -9.01 0.91
N TYR A 79 -10.05 -9.49 -0.11
CA TYR A 79 -10.18 -8.79 -1.39
C TYR A 79 -10.90 -7.44 -1.23
N SER A 80 -12.02 -7.39 -0.53
CA SER A 80 -12.73 -6.13 -0.27
C SER A 80 -11.87 -5.15 0.50
N PHE A 81 -11.08 -5.62 1.48
CA PHE A 81 -10.15 -4.76 2.19
C PHE A 81 -9.02 -4.25 1.29
N SER A 82 -8.48 -5.09 0.40
CA SER A 82 -7.44 -4.66 -0.55
C SER A 82 -7.94 -3.62 -1.54
N GLN A 83 -9.17 -3.75 -2.05
CA GLN A 83 -9.75 -2.76 -2.96
C GLN A 83 -9.90 -1.40 -2.26
N ARG A 84 -10.32 -1.38 -1.00
CA ARG A 84 -10.44 -0.13 -0.23
C ARG A 84 -9.10 0.56 -0.01
N ILE A 85 -8.03 -0.21 0.22
CA ILE A 85 -6.66 0.33 0.28
C ILE A 85 -6.27 0.93 -1.07
N LYS A 86 -6.46 0.19 -2.17
CA LYS A 86 -6.13 0.65 -3.54
C LYS A 86 -6.86 1.94 -3.88
N GLU A 87 -8.17 1.99 -3.65
CA GLU A 87 -8.97 3.20 -3.89
C GLU A 87 -8.51 4.40 -3.08
N SER A 88 -8.15 4.19 -1.82
CA SER A 88 -7.71 5.29 -0.95
C SER A 88 -6.35 5.85 -1.38
N VAL A 89 -5.41 4.95 -1.70
CA VAL A 89 -4.08 5.34 -2.21
C VAL A 89 -4.22 6.03 -3.57
N TYR A 90 -5.08 5.52 -4.45
CA TYR A 90 -5.35 6.15 -5.74
C TYR A 90 -5.95 7.54 -5.57
N LYS A 91 -6.99 7.70 -4.75
CA LYS A 91 -7.63 9.01 -4.52
C LYS A 91 -6.66 10.04 -3.91
N LYS A 92 -5.75 9.61 -3.03
CA LYS A 92 -4.82 10.53 -2.33
C LYS A 92 -3.56 10.85 -3.13
N PHE A 93 -3.00 9.87 -3.82
CA PHE A 93 -1.68 9.95 -4.45
C PHE A 93 -1.71 9.78 -5.98
N ASP A 94 -2.86 9.47 -6.57
CA ASP A 94 -2.98 9.09 -7.98
C ASP A 94 -2.06 7.89 -8.32
N ILE A 95 -1.89 6.97 -7.36
CA ILE A 95 -1.08 5.75 -7.50
C ILE A 95 -2.01 4.54 -7.38
N LEU A 96 -2.02 3.68 -8.39
CA LEU A 96 -2.68 2.38 -8.31
C LEU A 96 -1.70 1.37 -7.75
N LEU A 97 -2.02 0.75 -6.61
CA LEU A 97 -1.22 -0.33 -6.06
C LEU A 97 -1.51 -1.65 -6.79
N GLU A 98 -0.44 -2.41 -7.04
CA GLU A 98 -0.51 -3.78 -7.55
C GLU A 98 -0.38 -4.78 -6.40
N GLU A 99 -1.23 -5.78 -6.39
CA GLU A 99 -1.12 -6.93 -5.51
C GLU A 99 0.09 -7.82 -5.88
N GLU A 100 0.81 -8.34 -4.88
CA GLU A 100 1.95 -9.27 -5.05
C GLU A 100 1.56 -10.73 -4.75
N VAL A 101 0.42 -10.96 -4.10
CA VAL A 101 0.03 -12.26 -3.54
C VAL A 101 -0.81 -13.06 -4.53
N THR A 102 -0.37 -14.27 -4.83
CA THR A 102 -1.25 -15.35 -5.34
C THR A 102 -2.14 -15.79 -4.17
N VAL A 103 -3.42 -15.49 -4.23
CA VAL A 103 -4.40 -16.06 -3.28
C VAL A 103 -4.41 -17.58 -3.51
N ILE A 104 -3.92 -18.36 -2.54
CA ILE A 104 -4.03 -19.83 -2.50
C ILE A 104 -5.23 -20.20 -1.64
#